data_AF-A0A2V1DVW0-F1
#
_entry.id   AF-A0A2V1DVW0-F1
#
_cell.length_a   1.000
_cell.length_b   1.000
_cell.length_c   1.000
_cell.angle_alpha   90.00
_cell.angle_beta   90.00
_cell.angle_gamma   90.00
#
_symmetry.space_group_name_H-M   'P 1'
#
loop_
_entity.id
_entity.type
_entity.pdbx_description
1 polymer ?
#
loop_
_entity_poly.entity_id
_entity_poly.type
_entity_poly.pdbx_seq_one_letter_code
_entity_poly.pdbx_strand_id
1 'polypeptide(L)'
;MADTSYTPIKTKDYLSLVGKFPDNAPITVVHMLQFNDVAIYPESSPHASLDPVSGRDAFYHRYIPAGAAAAQEVGITPAETRFFLTTVVNLLPHNDVAWDVVAARRYQSFSDYARYQASEAYTKNAVPHRDAALKNWSLVACLDQDVPKF
;
A
#
# COMPACT_ATOMS: atom_id res chain seq x y z
N MET A 1 -0.46 -28.60 12.97
CA MET A 1 -0.72 -27.26 13.52
C MET A 1 -1.55 -26.52 12.49
N ALA A 2 -2.67 -25.92 12.89
CA ALA A 2 -3.51 -25.21 11.93
C ALA A 2 -2.74 -24.02 11.37
N ASP A 3 -2.46 -24.07 10.07
CA ASP A 3 -1.90 -22.98 9.28
C ASP A 3 -2.93 -21.84 9.29
N THR A 4 -2.82 -20.97 10.28
CA THR A 4 -3.65 -19.76 10.39
C THR A 4 -3.07 -18.75 9.42
N SER A 5 -3.31 -18.98 8.14
CA SER A 5 -2.95 -18.06 7.08
C SER A 5 -3.74 -16.76 7.26
N TYR A 6 -3.04 -15.71 7.67
CA TYR A 6 -3.60 -14.37 7.75
C TYR A 6 -4.27 -14.01 6.42
N THR A 7 -5.55 -13.66 6.46
CA THR A 7 -6.31 -13.22 5.29
C THR A 7 -6.29 -11.69 5.25
N PRO A 8 -5.76 -11.07 4.18
CA PRO A 8 -5.76 -9.62 4.03
C PRO A 8 -7.17 -9.00 4.05
N ILE A 9 -7.30 -7.84 4.69
CA ILE A 9 -8.58 -7.11 4.85
C ILE A 9 -9.07 -6.54 3.51
N LYS A 10 -8.15 -6.02 2.70
CA LYS A 10 -8.47 -5.48 1.37
C LYS A 10 -7.32 -5.78 0.41
N THR A 11 -7.58 -6.64 -0.55
CA THR A 11 -6.66 -6.97 -1.65
C THR A 11 -7.33 -6.81 -2.99
N LYS A 12 -6.50 -6.83 -4.02
CA LYS A 12 -6.92 -6.89 -5.41
C LYS A 12 -6.00 -7.87 -6.10
N ASP A 13 -6.52 -8.66 -7.03
CA ASP A 13 -5.68 -9.41 -7.96
C ASP A 13 -5.06 -8.43 -8.95
N TYR A 14 -3.90 -7.89 -8.60
CA TYR A 14 -3.19 -6.91 -9.43
C TYR A 14 -2.68 -7.52 -10.73
N LEU A 15 -2.40 -8.83 -10.78
CA LEU A 15 -1.90 -9.49 -11.98
C LEU A 15 -2.98 -9.51 -13.08
N SER A 16 -4.25 -9.71 -12.72
CA SER A 16 -5.37 -9.61 -13.68
C SER A 16 -5.56 -8.23 -14.32
N LEU A 17 -4.93 -7.19 -13.76
CA LEU A 17 -5.08 -5.81 -14.22
C LEU A 17 -3.93 -5.33 -15.11
N VAL A 18 -2.89 -6.15 -15.33
CA VAL A 18 -1.68 -5.74 -16.06
C VAL A 18 -2.02 -5.19 -17.45
N GLY A 19 -2.94 -5.83 -18.18
CA GLY A 19 -3.37 -5.38 -19.51
C GLY A 19 -4.16 -4.06 -19.56
N LYS A 20 -4.43 -3.41 -18.42
CA LYS A 20 -5.08 -2.09 -18.39
C LYS A 20 -4.12 -0.92 -18.63
N PHE A 21 -2.82 -1.16 -18.53
CA PHE A 21 -1.78 -0.17 -18.77
C PHE A 21 -0.88 -0.62 -19.91
N PRO A 22 -0.30 0.29 -20.69
CA PRO A 22 0.70 -0.07 -21.68
C PRO A 22 1.91 -0.75 -21.02
N ASP A 23 2.48 -1.73 -21.72
CA ASP A 23 3.71 -2.38 -21.28
C ASP A 23 4.85 -1.36 -21.19
N ASN A 24 5.70 -1.53 -20.17
CA ASN A 24 6.88 -0.69 -19.92
C ASN A 24 6.59 0.82 -19.77
N ALA A 25 5.35 1.20 -19.49
CA ALA A 25 4.98 2.59 -19.24
C ALA A 25 4.93 2.88 -17.74
N PRO A 26 5.60 3.95 -17.27
CA PRO A 26 5.57 4.32 -15.86
C PRO A 26 4.19 4.68 -15.34
N ILE A 27 3.94 4.26 -14.10
CA ILE A 27 2.71 4.62 -13.39
C ILE A 27 3.03 5.36 -12.11
N THR A 28 2.10 6.23 -11.71
CA THR A 28 2.05 6.79 -10.37
C THR A 28 0.86 6.20 -9.63
N VAL A 29 1.12 5.61 -8.45
CA VAL A 29 0.09 5.13 -7.54
C VAL A 29 -0.11 6.15 -6.43
N VAL A 30 -1.28 6.79 -6.43
CA VAL A 30 -1.72 7.71 -5.39
C VAL A 30 -2.34 6.92 -4.25
N HIS A 31 -1.91 7.21 -3.03
CA HIS A 31 -2.37 6.58 -1.79
C HIS A 31 -3.04 7.65 -0.93
N MET A 32 -4.27 7.37 -0.51
CA MET A 32 -4.99 8.14 0.51
C MET A 32 -5.23 7.21 1.69
N LEU A 33 -4.73 7.59 2.86
CA LEU A 33 -4.62 6.71 4.02
C LEU A 33 -5.24 7.38 5.26
N GLN A 34 -6.03 6.61 6.00
CA GLN A 34 -6.50 6.96 7.34
C GLN A 34 -6.04 5.87 8.29
N PHE A 35 -5.42 6.26 9.40
CA PHE A 35 -4.88 5.33 10.39
C PHE A 35 -5.91 4.97 11.45
N ASN A 36 -5.74 3.81 12.06
CA ASN A 36 -6.31 3.56 13.39
C ASN A 36 -5.50 4.33 14.44
N ASP A 37 -6.17 4.76 15.52
CA ASP A 37 -5.48 5.38 16.67
C ASP A 37 -4.44 4.41 17.26
N VAL A 38 -4.82 3.13 17.37
CA VAL A 38 -3.96 1.99 17.75
C VAL A 38 -4.04 0.94 16.65
N ALA A 39 -2.90 0.39 16.24
CA ALA A 39 -2.86 -0.66 15.22
C ALA A 39 -3.57 -1.94 15.69
N ILE A 40 -4.41 -2.53 14.83
CA ILE A 40 -5.26 -3.68 15.18
C ILE A 40 -4.75 -4.93 14.46
N TYR A 41 -3.92 -5.72 15.13
CA TYR A 41 -3.51 -7.03 14.64
C TYR A 41 -4.54 -8.09 15.10
N PRO A 42 -5.26 -8.77 14.19
CA PRO A 42 -6.14 -9.86 14.60
C PRO A 42 -5.33 -11.04 15.15
N GLU A 43 -5.94 -11.90 15.96
CA GLU A 43 -5.29 -13.09 16.53
C GLU A 43 -4.68 -14.01 15.46
N SER A 44 -5.25 -14.02 14.26
CA SER A 44 -4.74 -14.77 13.10
C SER A 44 -3.51 -14.14 12.44
N SER A 45 -3.09 -12.94 12.86
CA SER A 45 -1.89 -12.29 12.34
C SER A 45 -0.64 -12.93 12.93
N PRO A 46 0.42 -13.16 12.13
CA PRO A 46 1.73 -13.58 12.66
C PRO A 46 2.35 -12.53 13.61
N HIS A 47 1.77 -11.34 13.70
CA HIS A 47 2.21 -10.22 14.52
C HIS A 47 1.26 -9.89 15.67
N ALA A 48 0.31 -10.78 16.00
CA ALA A 48 -0.69 -10.56 17.05
C ALA A 48 -0.08 -10.34 18.45
N SER A 49 1.13 -10.85 18.70
CA SER A 49 1.85 -10.72 19.98
C SER A 49 2.77 -9.50 20.07
N LEU A 50 2.86 -8.67 19.03
CA LEU A 50 3.67 -7.46 19.09
C LEU A 50 3.07 -6.45 20.05
N ASP A 51 3.94 -5.67 20.71
CA ASP A 51 3.49 -4.57 21.56
C ASP A 51 2.59 -3.60 20.78
N PRO A 52 1.49 -3.13 21.42
CA PRO A 52 0.60 -2.14 20.83
C PRO A 52 1.35 -0.86 20.46
N VAL A 53 1.09 -0.35 19.26
CA VAL A 53 1.61 0.92 18.75
C VAL A 53 0.50 1.67 18.03
N SER A 54 0.70 2.95 17.75
CA SER A 54 -0.25 3.69 16.91
C SER A 54 -0.34 3.09 15.50
N GLY A 55 -1.46 3.30 14.80
CA GLY A 55 -1.56 2.89 13.40
C GLY A 55 -0.49 3.54 12.52
N ARG A 56 -0.14 4.80 12.82
CA ARG A 56 0.91 5.55 12.14
C ARG A 56 2.29 4.90 12.33
N ASP A 57 2.62 4.47 13.55
CA ASP A 57 3.90 3.81 13.85
C ASP A 57 3.97 2.41 13.23
N ALA A 58 2.87 1.65 13.27
CA ALA A 58 2.79 0.37 12.55
C ALA A 58 3.02 0.58 11.04
N PHE A 59 2.49 1.66 10.46
CA PHE A 59 2.71 1.97 9.05
C PHE A 59 4.16 2.39 8.76
N TYR A 60 4.69 3.37 9.49
CA TYR A 60 6.01 3.94 9.21
C TYR A 60 7.17 3.02 9.59
N HIS A 61 7.06 2.34 10.72
CA HIS A 61 8.18 1.58 11.29
C HIS A 61 8.10 0.08 11.03
N ARG A 62 6.92 -0.45 10.65
CA ARG A 62 6.76 -1.88 10.34
C ARG A 62 6.40 -2.13 8.88
N TYR A 63 5.34 -1.49 8.36
CA TYR A 63 4.89 -1.69 6.98
C TYR A 63 5.88 -1.17 5.92
N ILE A 64 6.31 0.10 6.01
CA ILE A 64 7.18 0.69 4.98
C ILE A 64 8.49 -0.11 4.83
N PRO A 65 9.23 -0.46 5.91
CA PRO A 65 10.43 -1.27 5.80
C PRO A 65 10.17 -2.67 5.24
N ALA A 66 9.09 -3.34 5.68
CA ALA A 66 8.72 -4.66 5.16
C ALA A 66 8.38 -4.62 3.67
N GLY A 67 7.67 -3.58 3.21
CA GLY A 67 7.39 -3.36 1.79
C GLY A 67 8.67 -3.09 0.98
N ALA A 68 9.60 -2.30 1.51
CA ALA A 68 10.89 -2.06 0.86
C ALA A 68 11.71 -3.35 0.72
N ALA A 69 11.75 -4.19 1.76
CA ALA A 69 12.42 -5.49 1.72
C ALA A 69 11.76 -6.43 0.69
N ALA A 70 10.43 -6.48 0.64
CA ALA A 70 9.72 -7.29 -0.34
C ALA A 70 9.97 -6.83 -1.80
N ALA A 71 10.05 -5.52 -2.04
CA ALA A 71 10.40 -4.97 -3.34
C ALA A 71 11.82 -5.38 -3.78
N GLN A 72 12.78 -5.33 -2.85
CA GLN A 72 14.15 -5.78 -3.08
C GLN A 72 14.22 -7.28 -3.38
N GLU A 73 13.47 -8.12 -2.65
CA GLU A 73 13.45 -9.57 -2.82
C GLU A 73 12.99 -10.00 -4.22
N VAL A 74 11.99 -9.32 -4.78
CA VAL A 74 11.51 -9.58 -6.15
C VAL A 74 12.26 -8.80 -7.23
N GLY A 75 13.38 -8.16 -6.88
CA GLY A 75 14.26 -7.48 -7.80
C GLY A 75 13.65 -6.28 -8.52
N ILE A 76 12.62 -5.64 -7.95
CA ILE A 76 12.07 -4.41 -8.54
C ILE A 76 12.82 -3.18 -8.03
N THR A 77 12.97 -2.18 -8.89
CA THR A 77 13.48 -0.88 -8.46
C THR A 77 12.51 -0.26 -7.44
N PRO A 78 12.98 0.25 -6.29
CA PRO A 78 12.13 0.92 -5.32
C PRO A 78 11.36 2.07 -5.98
N ALA A 79 10.07 2.18 -5.67
CA ALA A 79 9.28 3.26 -6.23
C ALA A 79 9.82 4.63 -5.78
N GLU A 80 9.86 5.59 -6.69
CA GLU A 80 10.21 6.98 -6.39
C GLU A 80 9.06 7.64 -5.63
N THR A 81 9.36 8.35 -4.55
CA THR A 81 8.36 9.18 -3.86
C THR A 81 8.23 10.50 -4.59
N ARG A 82 7.08 10.73 -5.25
CA ARG A 82 6.75 12.02 -5.86
C ARG A 82 6.39 13.04 -4.79
N PHE A 83 5.55 12.63 -3.84
CA PHE A 83 5.24 13.39 -2.63
C PHE A 83 4.73 12.45 -1.53
N PHE A 84 4.84 12.91 -0.28
CA PHE A 84 4.29 12.25 0.89
C PHE A 84 3.86 13.33 1.89
N LEU A 85 2.55 13.57 2.01
CA LEU A 85 2.00 14.70 2.76
C LEU A 85 1.17 14.19 3.93
N THR A 86 1.40 14.75 5.12
CA THR A 86 0.74 14.37 6.38
C THR A 86 -0.23 15.43 6.91
N THR A 87 -0.25 16.60 6.28
CA THR A 87 -1.20 17.69 6.59
C THR A 87 -2.19 17.75 5.43
N VAL A 88 -3.37 17.18 5.65
CA VAL A 88 -4.37 16.96 4.62
C VAL A 88 -5.70 17.55 5.07
N VAL A 89 -6.34 18.29 4.18
CA VAL A 89 -7.70 18.82 4.38
C VAL A 89 -8.54 18.40 3.18
N ASN A 90 -9.64 17.69 3.45
CA ASN A 90 -10.61 17.33 2.42
C ASN A 90 -11.44 18.55 2.06
N LEU A 91 -11.31 19.05 0.83
CA LEU A 91 -12.09 20.20 0.36
C LEU A 91 -13.49 19.79 -0.13
N LEU A 92 -13.57 18.69 -0.89
CA LEU A 92 -14.81 18.13 -1.45
C LEU A 92 -14.75 16.60 -1.37
N PRO A 93 -15.05 16.01 -0.20
CA PRO A 93 -14.95 14.56 -0.03
C PRO A 93 -16.07 13.81 -0.77
N HIS A 94 -15.72 12.71 -1.44
CA HIS A 94 -16.71 11.73 -1.95
C HIS A 94 -17.22 10.81 -0.83
N ASN A 95 -16.51 10.73 0.29
CA ASN A 95 -16.89 9.95 1.48
C ASN A 95 -16.46 10.69 2.75
N ASP A 96 -17.07 10.38 3.88
CA ASP A 96 -16.75 11.04 5.16
C ASP A 96 -15.40 10.58 5.77
N VAL A 97 -14.46 10.11 4.94
CA VAL A 97 -13.14 9.65 5.39
C VAL A 97 -12.19 10.84 5.42
N ALA A 98 -11.85 11.29 6.63
CA ALA A 98 -10.75 12.23 6.85
C ALA A 98 -9.41 11.52 6.60
N TRP A 99 -8.74 11.84 5.49
CA TRP A 99 -7.44 11.26 5.15
C TRP A 99 -6.34 11.90 6.00
N ASP A 100 -5.49 11.07 6.60
CA ASP A 100 -4.33 11.51 7.40
C ASP A 100 -3.09 11.72 6.53
N VAL A 101 -2.99 10.96 5.43
CA VAL A 101 -1.86 11.01 4.49
C VAL A 101 -2.37 10.94 3.06
N VAL A 102 -1.78 11.77 2.19
CA VAL A 102 -1.84 11.61 0.74
C VAL A 102 -0.41 11.50 0.20
N ALA A 103 -0.12 10.43 -0.53
CA ALA A 103 1.20 10.15 -1.08
C ALA A 103 1.11 9.67 -2.53
N ALA A 104 2.15 9.91 -3.31
CA ALA A 104 2.28 9.39 -4.67
C ALA A 104 3.61 8.69 -4.85
N ARG A 105 3.56 7.45 -5.31
CA ARG A 105 4.71 6.58 -5.56
C ARG A 105 4.75 6.19 -7.03
N ARG A 106 5.90 6.40 -7.68
CA ARG A 106 6.09 6.10 -9.09
C ARG A 106 6.82 4.79 -9.29
N TYR A 107 6.27 3.91 -10.12
CA TYR A 107 6.85 2.62 -10.51
C TYR A 107 7.25 2.64 -11.99
N GLN A 108 8.19 1.79 -12.39
CA GLN A 108 8.65 1.70 -13.78
C GLN A 108 7.55 1.19 -14.72
N SER A 109 6.70 0.27 -14.23
CA SER A 109 5.56 -0.25 -14.96
C SER A 109 4.46 -0.72 -13.99
N PHE A 110 3.24 -0.88 -14.50
CA PHE A 110 2.17 -1.54 -13.73
C PHE A 110 2.49 -3.01 -13.47
N SER A 111 3.19 -3.69 -14.40
CA SER A 111 3.60 -5.08 -14.22
C SER A 111 4.55 -5.26 -13.02
N ASP A 112 5.51 -4.34 -12.82
CA ASP A 112 6.39 -4.37 -11.65
C ASP A 112 5.62 -4.14 -10.35
N TYR A 113 4.69 -3.18 -10.35
CA TYR A 113 3.80 -2.95 -9.20
C TYR A 113 2.97 -4.20 -8.89
N ALA A 114 2.37 -4.83 -9.90
CA ALA A 114 1.55 -6.02 -9.72
C ALA A 114 2.37 -7.22 -9.20
N ARG A 115 3.56 -7.46 -9.76
CA ARG A 115 4.49 -8.52 -9.30
C ARG A 115 4.91 -8.30 -7.85
N TYR A 116 5.24 -7.07 -7.48
CA TYR A 116 5.57 -6.71 -6.10
C TYR A 116 4.41 -6.95 -5.14
N GLN A 117 3.21 -6.47 -5.47
CA GLN A 117 2.03 -6.63 -4.62
C GLN A 117 1.56 -8.09 -4.51
N ALA A 118 1.83 -8.93 -5.51
CA ALA A 118 1.52 -10.35 -5.51
C ALA A 118 2.62 -11.22 -4.88
N SER A 119 3.75 -10.63 -4.48
CA SER A 119 4.87 -11.38 -3.90
C SER A 119 4.51 -11.97 -2.54
N GLU A 120 5.08 -13.14 -2.23
CA GLU A 120 4.92 -13.74 -0.90
C GLU A 120 5.51 -12.84 0.19
N ALA A 121 6.67 -12.24 -0.06
CA ALA A 121 7.32 -11.33 0.88
C ALA A 121 6.41 -10.15 1.25
N TYR A 122 5.76 -9.53 0.26
CA TYR A 122 4.82 -8.43 0.53
C TYR A 122 3.58 -8.95 1.28
N THR A 123 2.98 -10.04 0.78
CA THR A 123 1.73 -10.57 1.33
C THR A 123 1.87 -11.07 2.76
N LYS A 124 2.99 -11.73 3.09
CA LYS A 124 3.22 -12.30 4.42
C LYS A 124 3.80 -11.28 5.41
N ASN A 125 4.70 -10.41 4.97
CA ASN A 125 5.48 -9.57 5.89
C ASN A 125 5.03 -8.10 5.91
N ALA A 126 4.47 -7.57 4.81
CA ALA A 126 4.06 -6.16 4.75
C ALA A 126 2.56 -5.98 4.98
N VAL A 127 1.73 -6.78 4.30
CA VAL A 127 0.26 -6.63 4.34
C VAL A 127 -0.32 -6.66 5.77
N PRO A 128 0.11 -7.56 6.69
CA PRO A 128 -0.43 -7.55 8.05
C PRO A 128 -0.21 -6.22 8.79
N HIS A 129 0.95 -5.57 8.59
CA HIS A 129 1.23 -4.26 9.19
C HIS A 129 0.40 -3.14 8.59
N ARG A 130 0.19 -3.15 7.26
CA ARG A 130 -0.67 -2.19 6.57
C ARG A 130 -2.11 -2.29 7.06
N ASP A 131 -2.62 -3.51 7.13
CA ASP A 131 -4.01 -3.77 7.47
C ASP A 131 -4.28 -3.50 8.95
N ALA A 132 -3.32 -3.77 9.84
CA ALA A 132 -3.40 -3.36 11.24
C ALA A 132 -3.34 -1.83 11.41
N ALA A 133 -2.49 -1.17 10.62
CA ALA A 133 -2.27 0.27 10.69
C ALA A 133 -3.46 1.10 10.20
N LEU A 134 -4.10 0.68 9.10
CA LEU A 134 -5.05 1.51 8.36
C LEU A 134 -6.49 1.22 8.74
N LYS A 135 -7.23 2.28 9.05
CA LYS A 135 -8.68 2.25 9.25
C LYS A 135 -9.41 2.28 7.91
N ASN A 136 -8.99 3.18 7.03
CA ASN A 136 -9.50 3.31 5.66
C ASN A 136 -8.34 3.60 4.70
N TRP A 137 -8.45 3.12 3.47
CA TRP A 137 -7.49 3.47 2.42
C TRP A 137 -8.07 3.35 1.02
N SER A 138 -7.60 4.23 0.16
CA SER A 138 -7.91 4.24 -1.26
C SER A 138 -6.64 4.43 -2.08
N LEU A 139 -6.52 3.65 -3.15
CA LEU A 139 -5.40 3.71 -4.07
C LEU A 139 -5.91 3.90 -5.49
N VAL A 140 -5.23 4.75 -6.25
CA VAL A 140 -5.49 4.98 -7.68
C VAL A 140 -4.18 4.90 -8.42
N ALA A 141 -4.12 4.06 -9.46
CA ALA A 141 -2.99 4.00 -10.38
C ALA A 141 -3.27 4.89 -11.59
N CYS A 142 -2.33 5.75 -11.95
CA CYS A 142 -2.39 6.68 -13.06
C CYS A 142 -1.22 6.44 -14.01
N LEU A 143 -1.44 6.57 -15.32
CA LEU A 143 -0.37 6.53 -16.31
C LEU A 143 0.35 7.88 -16.32
N ASP A 144 1.67 7.90 -16.11
CA ASP A 144 2.42 9.17 -15.97
C ASP A 144 2.35 10.06 -17.23
N GLN A 145 2.20 9.44 -18.40
CA GLN A 145 2.26 10.13 -19.70
C GLN A 145 0.87 10.40 -20.30
N ASP A 146 -0.21 10.07 -19.59
CA ASP A 146 -1.59 10.35 -20.01
C ASP A 146 -2.04 11.72 -19.52
N VAL A 147 -1.30 12.74 -19.95
CA VAL A 147 -1.63 14.14 -19.65
C VAL A 147 -2.36 14.72 -20.85
N PRO A 148 -3.64 15.12 -20.72
CA PRO A 148 -4.33 15.82 -21.79
C PRO A 148 -3.56 17.06 -22.23
N LYS A 149 -3.46 17.26 -23.54
CA LYS A 149 -2.97 18.53 -24.10
C LYS A 149 -4.14 19.51 -24.11
N PHE A 150 -3.97 20.66 -23.46
CA PHE A 150 -4.93 21.77 -23.44
C PHE A 150 -4.51 22.85 -24.43
#